data_AF-B4K1U3-F1
#
_entry.id   AF-B4K1U3-F1
#
_cell.length_a   1.000
_cell.length_b   1.000
_cell.length_c   1.000
_cell.angle_alpha   90.00
_cell.angle_beta   90.00
_cell.angle_gamma   90.00
#
_symmetry.space_group_name_H-M   'P 1'
#
loop_
_entity.id
_entity.type
_entity.pdbx_description
1 polymer ?
#
loop_
_entity_poly.entity_id
_entity_poly.type
_entity_poly.pdbx_seq_one_letter_code
_entity_poly.pdbx_strand_id
1 'polypeptide(L)'
;MDTSSADAHGLVSKGGQASQLALPRIERITDVPQFMKESQNFNGSIEKLTKFIENQQQQCEDIKMLLKQQVQLQMDTLHQVKEDILELQRQLREPGQGQTKILVKFLDETEVNEYETMDALARYNIKMSSLYGEILALDSDVDYVSYLASIARLNKEYVLEWHKREKLQKPKLAKIKDKTG
;
A
#
# COMPACT_ATOMS: atom_id res chain seq x y z
N MET A 1 27.55 -12.16 13.67
CA MET A 1 26.32 -12.69 13.06
C MET A 1 25.18 -12.06 13.82
N ASP A 2 24.78 -10.86 13.40
CA ASP A 2 23.68 -10.14 14.04
C ASP A 2 22.39 -10.43 13.27
N THR A 3 21.44 -10.99 14.01
CA THR A 3 20.10 -11.33 13.55
C THR A 3 19.34 -10.05 13.24
N SER A 4 19.26 -9.68 11.96
CA SER A 4 18.36 -8.60 11.53
C SER A 4 16.92 -9.05 11.76
N SER A 5 16.20 -8.27 12.57
CA SER A 5 14.77 -8.38 12.80
C SER A 5 14.03 -8.49 11.46
N ALA A 6 13.36 -9.62 11.25
CA ALA A 6 12.63 -9.96 10.03
C ALA A 6 11.21 -9.37 9.95
N ASP A 7 10.88 -8.34 10.74
CA ASP A 7 9.49 -7.90 10.95
C ASP A 7 9.19 -6.48 10.41
N ALA A 8 9.87 -6.05 9.36
CA ALA A 8 9.51 -4.83 8.63
C ALA A 8 9.22 -5.16 7.16
N HIS A 9 8.05 -5.75 6.89
CA HIS A 9 7.47 -5.80 5.55
C HIS A 9 7.10 -4.36 5.14
N GLY A 10 8.12 -3.58 4.77
CA GLY A 10 7.96 -2.25 4.21
C GLY A 10 7.44 -2.34 2.78
N LEU A 11 6.65 -1.35 2.38
CA LEU A 11 6.23 -1.15 1.00
C LEU A 11 7.44 -1.16 0.04
N VAL A 12 7.24 -1.74 -1.14
CA VAL A 12 8.24 -1.93 -2.19
C VAL A 12 8.66 -0.58 -2.80
N SER A 13 7.77 0.41 -2.82
CA SER A 13 7.97 1.76 -3.38
C SER A 13 9.03 2.64 -2.67
N LYS A 14 9.97 2.07 -1.91
CA LYS A 14 11.10 2.80 -1.27
C LYS A 14 12.20 3.23 -2.25
N GLY A 15 11.83 3.67 -3.46
CA GLY A 15 12.71 4.43 -4.34
C GLY A 15 12.57 5.93 -4.05
N GLY A 16 13.54 6.52 -3.36
CA GLY A 16 13.72 7.98 -3.36
C GLY A 16 13.25 8.75 -2.12
N GLN A 17 11.95 8.99 -1.91
CA GLN A 17 11.53 10.07 -0.99
C GLN A 17 10.18 9.88 -0.26
N ALA A 18 9.49 8.75 -0.43
CA ALA A 18 8.28 8.50 0.36
C ALA A 18 8.67 8.01 1.76
N SER A 19 8.57 8.92 2.74
CA SER A 19 8.59 8.62 4.18
C SER A 19 7.90 7.29 4.46
N GLN A 20 8.61 6.37 5.13
CA GLN A 20 8.16 5.00 5.41
C GLN A 20 6.73 5.03 5.99
N LEU A 21 5.74 4.70 5.16
CA LEU A 21 4.37 4.49 5.62
C LEU A 21 4.41 3.30 6.58
N ALA A 22 4.25 3.58 7.87
CA ALA A 22 4.23 2.56 8.91
C ALA A 22 2.94 1.76 8.78
N LEU A 23 3.04 0.52 8.30
CA LEU A 23 1.90 -0.37 8.20
C LEU A 23 1.52 -0.90 9.59
N PRO A 24 0.21 -0.97 9.92
CA PRO A 24 -0.22 -1.65 11.13
C PRO A 24 0.12 -3.14 11.04
N ARG A 25 0.66 -3.70 12.13
CA ARG A 25 0.91 -5.14 12.24
C ARG A 25 -0.44 -5.85 12.39
N ILE A 26 -0.93 -6.43 11.28
CA ILE A 26 -2.19 -7.17 11.21
C ILE A 26 -1.88 -8.61 10.84
N GLU A 27 -2.19 -9.52 11.76
CA GLU A 27 -2.09 -10.96 11.54
C GLU A 27 -3.47 -11.59 11.72
N ARG A 28 -3.73 -12.71 11.02
CA ARG A 28 -5.01 -13.40 11.12
C ARG A 28 -5.16 -14.03 12.50
N ILE A 29 -6.27 -13.75 13.17
CA ILE A 29 -6.62 -14.41 14.44
C ILE A 29 -7.04 -15.85 14.12
N THR A 30 -6.26 -16.84 14.56
CA THR A 30 -6.55 -18.27 14.41
C THR A 30 -7.36 -18.82 15.60
N ASP A 31 -7.12 -18.28 16.80
CA ASP A 31 -7.80 -18.66 18.05
C ASP A 31 -8.15 -17.38 18.84
N VAL A 32 -9.46 -17.07 18.91
CA VAL A 32 -9.96 -15.87 19.63
C VAL A 32 -9.72 -15.94 21.14
N PRO A 33 -10.05 -17.04 21.85
CA PRO A 33 -9.69 -17.19 23.26
C PRO A 33 -8.21 -16.99 23.58
N GLN A 34 -7.30 -17.52 22.76
CA GLN A 34 -5.87 -17.34 22.96
C GLN A 34 -5.46 -15.88 22.70
N PHE A 35 -5.94 -15.30 21.59
CA PHE A 35 -5.68 -13.92 21.24
C PHE A 35 -6.15 -12.92 22.31
N MET A 36 -7.27 -13.19 22.97
CA MET A 36 -7.79 -12.36 24.08
C MET A 36 -7.08 -12.57 25.42
N LYS A 37 -6.31 -13.65 25.60
CA LYS A 37 -5.51 -13.87 26.82
C LYS A 37 -4.23 -13.03 26.84
N GLU A 38 -3.78 -12.58 25.67
CA GLU A 38 -2.63 -11.70 25.55
C GLU A 38 -3.01 -10.29 26.04
N SER A 39 -2.40 -9.86 27.15
CA SER A 39 -2.74 -8.62 27.84
C SER A 39 -2.54 -7.35 27.00
N GLN A 40 -1.79 -7.44 25.91
CA GLN A 40 -1.60 -6.35 24.95
C GLN A 40 -2.80 -6.18 24.01
N ASN A 41 -3.60 -7.23 23.79
CA ASN A 41 -4.64 -7.27 22.76
C ASN A 41 -6.05 -7.05 23.35
N PHE A 42 -6.28 -7.40 24.61
CA PHE A 42 -7.60 -7.33 25.23
C PHE A 42 -7.55 -6.83 26.68
N ASN A 43 -8.27 -5.74 26.95
CA ASN A 43 -8.38 -5.11 28.28
C ASN A 43 -9.72 -5.40 28.98
N GLY A 44 -10.38 -6.51 28.63
CA GLY A 44 -11.69 -6.87 29.20
C GLY A 44 -12.90 -6.33 28.43
N SER A 45 -12.71 -5.48 27.41
CA SER A 45 -13.82 -4.91 26.61
C SER A 45 -13.75 -5.34 25.14
N ILE A 46 -14.77 -6.10 24.72
CA ILE A 46 -14.94 -6.50 23.31
C ILE A 46 -15.15 -5.29 22.42
N GLU A 47 -15.86 -4.26 22.90
CA GLU A 47 -16.08 -3.02 22.15
C GLU A 47 -14.76 -2.29 21.87
N LYS A 48 -13.87 -2.21 22.87
CA LYS A 48 -12.54 -1.61 22.69
C LYS A 48 -11.69 -2.42 21.71
N LEU A 49 -11.74 -3.75 21.79
CA LEU A 49 -11.03 -4.61 20.85
C LEU A 49 -11.56 -4.46 19.42
N THR A 50 -12.88 -4.45 19.22
CA THR A 50 -13.46 -4.26 17.88
C THR A 50 -13.16 -2.88 17.31
N LYS A 51 -13.13 -1.85 18.16
CA LYS A 51 -12.75 -0.49 17.76
C LYS A 51 -11.26 -0.40 17.42
N PHE A 52 -10.40 -1.12 18.14
CA PHE A 52 -8.98 -1.21 17.81
C PHE A 52 -8.76 -1.85 16.43
N ILE A 53 -9.40 -2.99 16.16
CA ILE A 53 -9.31 -3.65 14.84
C ILE A 53 -9.89 -2.77 13.73
N GLU A 54 -10.98 -2.05 14.00
CA GLU A 54 -11.56 -1.08 13.06
C GLU A 54 -10.63 0.09 12.76
N ASN A 55 -9.92 0.61 13.77
CA ASN A 55 -8.89 1.62 13.55
C ASN A 55 -7.74 1.09 12.68
N GLN A 56 -7.30 -0.15 12.88
CA GLN A 56 -6.27 -0.77 12.03
C GLN A 56 -6.77 -0.93 10.59
N GLN A 57 -8.02 -1.35 10.39
CA GLN A 57 -8.64 -1.42 9.07
C GLN A 57 -8.68 -0.04 8.40
N GLN A 58 -9.11 0.99 9.15
CA GLN A 58 -9.18 2.36 8.64
C GLN A 58 -7.80 2.88 8.23
N GLN A 59 -6.77 2.64 9.05
CA GLN A 59 -5.39 2.97 8.71
C GLN A 59 -4.95 2.31 7.39
N CYS A 60 -5.29 1.05 7.15
CA CYS A 60 -5.01 0.41 5.86
C CYS A 60 -5.75 1.08 4.70
N GLU A 61 -7.03 1.43 4.86
CA GLU A 61 -7.78 2.12 3.79
C GLU A 61 -7.23 3.53 3.51
N ASP A 62 -6.79 4.25 4.55
CA ASP A 62 -6.15 5.56 4.40
C ASP A 62 -4.82 5.44 3.63
N ILE A 63 -3.97 4.47 4.00
CA ILE A 63 -2.70 4.21 3.31
C ILE A 63 -2.94 3.79 1.85
N LYS A 64 -3.91 2.91 1.60
CA LYS A 64 -4.30 2.50 0.26
C LYS A 64 -4.78 3.67 -0.60
N MET A 65 -5.48 4.63 -0.01
CA MET A 65 -5.90 5.85 -0.71
C MET A 65 -4.69 6.69 -1.13
N LEU A 66 -3.72 6.88 -0.23
CA LEU A 66 -2.47 7.60 -0.53
C LEU A 66 -1.69 6.91 -1.66
N LEU A 67 -1.55 5.58 -1.59
CA LEU A 67 -0.86 4.81 -2.62
C LEU A 67 -1.55 4.93 -3.98
N LYS A 68 -2.90 4.87 -4.03
CA LYS A 68 -3.66 5.10 -5.27
C LYS A 68 -3.48 6.51 -5.84
N GLN A 69 -3.42 7.53 -4.98
CA GLN A 69 -3.12 8.89 -5.42
C GLN A 69 -1.71 8.98 -6.02
N GLN A 70 -0.75 8.27 -5.43
CA GLN A 70 0.61 8.21 -5.95
C GLN A 70 0.70 7.47 -7.29
N VAL A 71 -0.03 6.36 -7.46
CA VAL A 71 -0.18 5.67 -8.76
C VAL A 71 -0.72 6.62 -9.82
N GLN A 72 -1.78 7.38 -9.49
CA GLN A 72 -2.35 8.33 -10.44
C GLN A 72 -1.34 9.41 -10.84
N LEU A 73 -0.60 9.97 -9.88
CA LEU A 73 0.44 10.97 -10.16
C LEU A 73 1.54 10.41 -11.08
N GLN A 74 1.97 9.17 -10.85
CA GLN A 74 2.96 8.51 -11.69
C GLN A 74 2.41 8.20 -13.08
N MET A 75 1.15 7.81 -13.19
CA MET A 75 0.46 7.63 -14.48
C MET A 75 0.36 8.95 -15.26
N ASP A 76 0.03 10.06 -14.60
CA ASP A 76 -0.05 11.37 -15.24
C ASP A 76 1.34 11.81 -15.75
N THR A 77 2.39 11.58 -14.95
CA THR A 77 3.78 11.84 -15.33
C THR A 77 4.20 11.00 -16.53
N LEU A 78 3.83 9.72 -16.54
CA LEU A 78 4.09 8.80 -17.66
C LEU A 78 3.40 9.26 -18.95
N HIS A 79 2.15 9.73 -18.86
CA HIS A 79 1.42 10.30 -20.00
C HIS A 79 2.14 11.53 -20.56
N GLN A 80 2.59 12.44 -19.70
CA GLN A 80 3.35 13.62 -20.13
C GLN A 80 4.65 13.22 -20.85
N VAL A 81 5.43 12.31 -20.26
CA VAL A 81 6.68 11.79 -20.87
C VAL A 81 6.41 11.18 -22.24
N LYS A 82 5.29 10.46 -22.41
CA LYS A 82 4.91 9.89 -23.71
C LYS A 82 4.59 10.97 -24.75
N GLU A 83 3.84 12.00 -24.37
CA GLU A 83 3.54 13.12 -25.27
C GLU A 83 4.82 13.87 -25.67
N ASP A 84 5.74 14.08 -24.72
CA ASP A 84 7.04 14.71 -24.99
C ASP A 84 7.87 13.90 -25.99
N ILE A 85 7.88 12.56 -25.89
CA ILE A 85 8.54 11.68 -26.89
C ILE A 85 7.89 11.81 -28.27
N LEU A 86 6.55 11.80 -28.34
CA LEU A 86 5.83 11.90 -29.62
C LEU A 86 6.10 13.24 -30.30
N GLU A 87 6.13 14.31 -29.53
CA GLU A 87 6.46 15.65 -30.01
C GLU A 87 7.90 15.72 -30.51
N LEU A 88 8.85 15.12 -29.78
CA LEU A 88 10.24 15.01 -30.19
C LEU A 88 10.39 14.26 -31.52
N GLN A 89 9.67 13.15 -31.67
CA GLN A 89 9.66 12.36 -32.90
C GLN A 89 9.01 13.09 -34.07
N ARG A 90 8.02 13.96 -33.81
CA ARG A 90 7.40 14.82 -34.83
C ARG A 90 8.40 15.84 -35.35
N GLN A 91 9.09 16.54 -34.45
CA GLN A 91 10.12 17.54 -34.79
C GLN A 91 11.26 16.93 -35.62
N LEU A 92 11.70 15.71 -35.26
CA LEU A 92 12.70 14.95 -36.02
C LEU A 92 12.32 14.61 -37.47
N ARG A 93 11.02 14.50 -37.76
CA ARG A 93 10.54 14.19 -39.12
C ARG A 93 10.48 15.41 -40.02
N GLU A 94 10.64 16.62 -39.48
CA GLU A 94 10.70 17.84 -40.27
C GLU A 94 12.05 17.97 -40.98
N PRO A 95 12.08 18.16 -42.32
CA PRO A 95 13.32 18.25 -43.07
C PRO A 95 14.12 19.49 -42.65
N GLY A 96 15.33 19.28 -42.13
CA GLY A 96 16.29 20.33 -41.77
C GLY A 96 16.69 20.41 -40.30
N GLN A 97 16.08 19.64 -39.40
CA GLN A 97 16.37 19.67 -37.94
C GLN A 97 17.37 18.62 -37.45
N GLY A 98 18.24 18.10 -38.33
CA GLY A 98 19.06 16.91 -38.06
C GLY A 98 20.12 16.99 -36.95
N GLN A 99 20.31 18.14 -36.28
CA GLN A 99 21.30 18.32 -35.20
C GLN A 99 20.87 19.39 -34.18
N THR A 100 19.60 19.38 -33.76
CA THR A 100 19.16 20.28 -32.69
C THR A 100 19.46 19.65 -31.34
N LYS A 101 20.26 20.32 -30.52
CA LYS A 101 20.32 19.99 -29.10
C LYS A 101 19.01 20.35 -28.43
N ILE A 102 18.55 19.51 -27.51
CA ILE A 102 17.22 19.61 -26.90
C ILE A 102 17.38 19.66 -25.39
N LEU A 103 16.68 20.62 -24.79
CA LEU A 103 16.58 20.74 -23.35
C LEU A 103 15.56 19.73 -22.85
N VAL A 104 16.03 18.75 -22.08
CA VAL A 104 15.19 17.76 -21.41
C VAL A 104 15.10 18.16 -19.94
N LYS A 105 13.86 18.26 -19.45
CA LYS A 105 13.55 18.43 -18.05
C LYS A 105 12.40 17.51 -17.68
N PHE A 106 12.66 16.57 -16.79
CA PHE A 106 11.61 15.77 -16.19
C PHE A 106 10.98 16.50 -15.01
N LEU A 107 9.68 16.31 -14.76
CA LEU A 107 8.94 17.04 -13.72
C LEU A 107 9.50 16.81 -12.30
N ASP A 108 10.10 15.65 -12.09
CA ASP A 108 10.72 15.22 -10.84
C ASP A 108 12.22 15.54 -10.76
N GLU A 109 12.80 16.14 -11.79
CA GLU A 109 14.19 16.58 -11.82
C GLU A 109 14.30 18.10 -11.64
N THR A 110 15.26 18.52 -10.81
CA THR A 110 15.54 19.95 -10.58
C THR A 110 16.35 20.57 -11.71
N GLU A 111 17.11 19.76 -12.43
CA GLU A 111 18.05 20.20 -13.45
C GLU A 111 17.46 20.09 -14.85
N VAL A 112 17.77 21.07 -15.69
CA VAL A 112 17.49 21.02 -17.13
C VAL A 112 18.79 20.66 -17.82
N ASN A 113 18.76 19.57 -18.59
CA ASN A 113 19.95 19.06 -19.26
C ASN A 113 19.79 19.15 -20.77
N GLU A 114 20.87 19.55 -21.46
CA GLU A 114 20.91 19.64 -22.91
C GLU A 114 21.48 18.33 -23.49
N TYR A 115 20.74 17.70 -24.40
CA TYR A 115 21.13 16.45 -25.04
C TYR A 115 21.04 16.55 -26.57
N GLU A 116 21.84 15.75 -27.27
CA GLU A 116 21.55 15.46 -28.68
C GLU A 116 20.23 14.71 -28.79
N THR A 117 19.52 14.84 -29.91
CA THR A 117 18.16 14.33 -30.04
C THR A 117 18.03 12.82 -29.80
N MET A 118 19.01 12.03 -30.26
CA MET A 118 19.01 10.58 -30.03
C MET A 118 19.26 10.23 -28.56
N ASP A 119 20.11 10.98 -27.88
CA ASP A 119 20.38 10.82 -26.45
C ASP A 119 19.17 11.27 -25.61
N ALA A 120 18.48 12.33 -26.02
CA ALA A 120 17.23 12.78 -25.41
C ALA A 120 16.16 11.68 -25.50
N LEU A 121 15.97 11.07 -26.68
CA LEU A 121 15.06 9.92 -26.84
C LEU A 121 15.43 8.74 -25.94
N ALA A 122 16.72 8.40 -25.84
CA ALA A 122 17.20 7.34 -24.96
C ALA A 122 16.89 7.65 -23.49
N ARG A 123 17.11 8.89 -23.04
CA ARG A 123 16.77 9.37 -21.69
C ARG A 123 15.28 9.26 -21.41
N TYR A 124 14.43 9.71 -22.32
CA TYR A 124 12.98 9.58 -22.19
C TYR A 124 12.53 8.11 -22.10
N ASN A 125 13.11 7.21 -22.89
CA ASN A 125 12.81 5.77 -22.81
C ASN A 125 13.24 5.15 -21.48
N ILE A 126 14.39 5.54 -20.94
CA ILE A 126 14.85 5.11 -19.61
C ILE A 126 13.88 5.63 -18.55
N LYS A 127 13.49 6.90 -18.62
CA LYS A 127 12.54 7.51 -17.69
C LYS A 127 11.20 6.78 -17.70
N MET A 128 10.66 6.55 -18.90
CA MET A 128 9.42 5.82 -19.10
C MET A 128 9.49 4.43 -18.48
N SER A 129 10.60 3.71 -18.68
CA SER A 129 10.81 2.38 -18.10
C SER A 129 10.89 2.41 -16.57
N SER A 130 11.54 3.43 -16.00
CA SER A 130 11.58 3.65 -14.54
C SER A 130 10.18 3.89 -13.98
N LEU A 131 9.42 4.81 -14.59
CA LEU A 131 8.05 5.15 -14.20
C LEU A 131 7.14 3.91 -14.23
N TYR A 132 7.23 3.09 -15.28
CA TYR A 132 6.49 1.82 -15.34
C TYR A 132 6.86 0.88 -14.17
N GLY A 133 8.14 0.75 -13.85
CA GLY A 133 8.60 -0.06 -12.72
C GLY A 133 8.05 0.46 -11.38
N GLU A 134 8.06 1.77 -11.18
CA GLU A 134 7.53 2.43 -9.97
C GLU A 134 6.02 2.24 -9.83
N ILE A 135 5.26 2.37 -10.93
CA ILE A 135 3.82 2.11 -10.97
C ILE A 135 3.52 0.66 -10.57
N LEU A 136 4.23 -0.31 -11.15
CA LEU A 136 4.02 -1.73 -10.83
C LEU A 136 4.35 -2.04 -9.36
N ALA A 137 5.39 -1.41 -8.80
CA ALA A 137 5.72 -1.54 -7.39
C ALA A 137 4.62 -0.94 -6.50
N LEU A 138 4.09 0.23 -6.86
CA LEU A 138 2.99 0.86 -6.14
C LEU A 138 1.68 0.06 -6.22
N ASP A 139 1.37 -0.55 -7.36
CA ASP A 139 0.20 -1.44 -7.51
C ASP A 139 0.34 -2.67 -6.61
N SER A 140 1.53 -3.28 -6.55
CA SER A 140 1.82 -4.38 -5.62
C SER A 140 1.64 -3.95 -4.15
N ASP A 141 2.04 -2.72 -3.82
CA ASP A 141 1.86 -2.15 -2.48
C ASP A 141 0.37 -1.92 -2.16
N VAL A 142 -0.42 -1.45 -3.12
CA VAL A 142 -1.89 -1.31 -3.00
C VAL A 142 -2.55 -2.67 -2.72
N ASP A 143 -2.12 -3.71 -3.43
CA ASP A 143 -2.64 -5.07 -3.24
C ASP A 143 -2.32 -5.61 -1.85
N TYR A 144 -1.08 -5.41 -1.38
CA TYR A 144 -0.68 -5.85 -0.05
C TYR A 144 -1.46 -5.14 1.07
N VAL A 145 -1.62 -3.82 0.97
CA VAL A 145 -2.41 -3.05 1.96
C VAL A 145 -3.90 -3.45 1.91
N SER A 146 -4.43 -3.74 0.73
CA SER A 146 -5.79 -4.25 0.56
C SER A 146 -5.98 -5.64 1.20
N TYR A 147 -4.95 -6.49 1.13
CA TYR A 147 -4.92 -7.76 1.85
C TYR A 147 -4.97 -7.54 3.37
N LEU A 148 -4.15 -6.65 3.93
CA LEU A 148 -4.15 -6.34 5.37
C LEU A 148 -5.50 -5.80 5.85
N ALA A 149 -6.12 -4.88 5.10
CA ALA A 149 -7.47 -4.37 5.39
C ALA A 149 -8.51 -5.51 5.43
N SER A 150 -8.40 -6.46 4.51
CA SER A 150 -9.28 -7.63 4.45
C SER A 150 -9.09 -8.56 5.64
N ILE A 151 -7.86 -8.78 6.10
CA ILE A 151 -7.57 -9.55 7.32
C ILE A 151 -8.13 -8.84 8.55
N ALA A 152 -7.96 -7.53 8.68
CA ALA A 152 -8.53 -6.77 9.80
C ALA A 152 -10.05 -6.88 9.85
N ARG A 153 -10.74 -6.78 8.70
CA ARG A 153 -12.19 -6.99 8.62
C ARG A 153 -12.59 -8.39 9.08
N LEU A 154 -11.90 -9.42 8.58
CA LEU A 154 -12.16 -10.82 8.98
C LEU A 154 -11.94 -11.04 10.48
N ASN A 155 -10.90 -10.45 11.05
CA ASN A 155 -10.63 -10.51 12.49
C ASN A 155 -11.75 -9.87 13.30
N LYS A 156 -12.26 -8.70 12.88
CA LYS A 156 -13.40 -8.02 13.52
C LYS A 156 -14.65 -8.90 13.49
N GLU A 157 -14.97 -9.47 12.33
CA GLU A 157 -16.11 -10.39 12.17
C GLU A 157 -15.96 -11.63 13.05
N TYR A 158 -14.77 -12.23 13.08
CA TYR A 158 -14.51 -13.45 13.86
C TYR A 158 -14.65 -13.21 15.37
N VAL A 159 -14.11 -12.10 15.88
CA VAL A 159 -14.25 -11.69 17.29
C VAL A 159 -15.72 -11.43 17.66
N LEU A 160 -16.46 -10.74 16.79
CA LEU A 160 -17.88 -10.45 17.00
C LEU A 160 -18.73 -11.73 17.01
N GLU A 161 -18.48 -12.65 16.08
CA GLU A 161 -19.17 -13.94 16.05
C GLU A 161 -18.88 -14.78 17.29
N TRP A 162 -17.61 -14.89 17.69
CA TRP A 162 -17.23 -15.62 18.89
C TRP A 162 -17.94 -15.05 20.12
N HIS A 163 -17.94 -13.72 20.28
CA HIS A 163 -18.61 -13.06 21.40
C HIS A 163 -20.14 -13.27 21.39
N LYS A 164 -20.78 -13.26 20.22
CA LYS A 164 -22.21 -13.60 20.08
C LYS A 164 -22.47 -15.05 20.51
N ARG A 165 -21.64 -16.00 20.09
CA ARG A 165 -21.76 -17.42 20.47
C ARG A 165 -21.59 -17.60 21.99
N GLU A 166 -20.60 -16.95 22.60
CA GLU A 166 -20.38 -16.97 24.05
C GLU A 166 -21.57 -16.41 24.83
N LYS A 167 -22.12 -15.26 24.40
CA LYS A 167 -23.33 -14.67 25.02
C LYS A 167 -24.56 -15.58 24.92
N LEU A 168 -24.66 -16.40 23.87
CA LEU A 168 -25.77 -17.35 23.67
C LEU A 168 -25.56 -18.67 24.44
N GLN A 169 -24.32 -19.09 24.69
CA GLN A 169 -24.02 -20.34 25.41
C GLN A 169 -24.01 -20.18 26.94
N LYS A 170 -23.56 -19.03 27.48
CA LYS A 170 -23.59 -18.72 28.92
C LYS A 170 -24.97 -18.95 29.59
N PRO A 171 -26.10 -18.48 29.03
CA PRO A 171 -27.42 -18.72 29.62
C PRO A 171 -27.92 -20.17 29.47
N LYS A 172 -27.40 -20.96 28.52
CA LYS A 172 -27.77 -22.38 28.37
C LYS A 172 -27.11 -23.25 29.45
N LEU A 173 -25.85 -22.97 29.80
CA LEU A 173 -25.13 -23.66 30.86
C LEU A 173 -25.65 -23.32 32.26
N ALA A 174 -26.07 -22.07 32.49
CA ALA A 174 -26.71 -21.66 33.75
C ALA A 174 -28.03 -22.43 33.99
N LYS A 175 -28.87 -22.57 32.96
CA LYS A 175 -30.14 -23.31 33.03
C LYS A 175 -29.98 -24.82 33.24
N ILE A 176 -28.84 -25.40 32.88
CA ILE A 176 -28.55 -26.82 33.13
C ILE A 176 -28.11 -27.01 34.58
N LYS A 177 -27.29 -26.10 35.13
CA LYS A 177 -26.92 -26.13 36.56
C LYS A 177 -28.14 -25.98 37.48
N ASP A 178 -29.08 -25.09 37.17
CA ASP A 178 -30.30 -24.90 37.98
C ASP A 178 -31.31 -26.06 37.92
N LYS A 179 -31.18 -26.97 36.94
CA LYS A 179 -32.05 -28.15 36.80
C LYS A 179 -31.47 -29.43 37.38
N THR A 180 -30.20 -29.39 37.82
CA THR A 180 -29.48 -30.55 38.35
C THR A 180 -29.07 -30.36 39.81
N GLY A 181 -29.58 -29.32 40.47
CA GLY A 181 -29.43 -29.05 41.91
C GLY A 181 -30.69 -29.39 42.69
#